data_AF-A0A8T9SWU5-F1
#
_entry.id   AF-A0A8T9SWU5-F1
#
_cell.length_a   1.000
_cell.length_b   1.000
_cell.length_c   1.000
_cell.angle_alpha   90.00
_cell.angle_beta   90.00
_cell.angle_gamma   90.00
#
_symmetry.space_group_name_H-M   'P 1'
#
loop_
_entity.id
_entity.type
_entity.pdbx_description
1 polymer ?
#
loop_
_entity_poly.entity_id
_entity_poly.type
_entity_poly.pdbx_seq_one_letter_code
_entity_poly.pdbx_strand_id
1 'polypeptide(L)'
;MSDFPIPPEETGREHLRRAVAGLPSHEPEAATWLHIAAQLDAEAAIAQAIPTLPAHEPDDALWNAITSRLDEAEAPAAAVVFRPLWPTNVWRRVASIAAVILLLLGVWWLRPIAPTKRVAAVPHETVTFSEEEVAAPFPAVWVAPASDPLAQEGKDFIDAHCTSLPTVCQSDEFRELRAQLSEVEEQERQLRQDAQRFGASPALVRQQVQLTTLRATLTRELVQLLIS
;
A
#
# COMPACT_ATOMS: atom_id res chain seq x y z
N MET A 1 -12.32 41.87 9.60
CA MET A 1 -12.02 42.15 11.02
C MET A 1 -11.66 40.80 11.62
N SER A 2 -10.37 40.57 11.81
CA SER A 2 -9.85 39.25 12.20
C SER A 2 -9.99 39.09 13.71
N ASP A 3 -10.87 38.19 14.11
CA ASP A 3 -11.13 37.83 15.49
C ASP A 3 -10.01 36.87 15.94
N PHE A 4 -8.97 37.42 16.53
CA PHE A 4 -7.91 36.60 17.14
C PHE A 4 -8.35 36.24 18.57
N PRO A 5 -8.26 34.97 18.97
CA PRO A 5 -8.61 34.56 20.32
C PRO A 5 -7.72 35.29 21.34
N ILE A 6 -8.36 35.95 22.31
CA ILE A 6 -7.68 36.62 23.42
C ILE A 6 -6.93 35.55 24.23
N PRO A 7 -5.60 35.63 24.37
CA PRO A 7 -4.83 34.60 25.06
C PRO A 7 -5.11 34.64 26.58
N PRO A 8 -5.14 33.47 27.25
CA PRO A 8 -5.35 33.39 28.70
C PRO A 8 -4.22 34.10 29.49
N GLU A 9 -4.56 34.59 30.68
CA GLU A 9 -3.67 35.37 31.55
C GLU A 9 -2.39 34.61 31.96
N GLU A 10 -1.28 35.26 31.60
CA GLU A 10 0.09 35.30 32.15
C GLU A 10 0.91 34.02 32.42
N THR A 11 0.36 32.89 32.85
CA THR A 11 1.21 31.76 33.28
C THR A 11 1.87 31.03 32.10
N GLY A 12 1.24 31.02 30.92
CA GLY A 12 1.75 30.34 29.71
C GLY A 12 2.55 31.23 28.76
N ARG A 13 2.52 32.56 28.93
CA ARG A 13 3.04 33.50 27.92
C ARG A 13 4.56 33.46 27.82
N GLU A 14 5.26 33.29 28.93
CA GLU A 14 6.72 33.15 28.94
C GLU A 14 7.18 31.79 28.41
N HIS A 15 6.43 30.72 28.66
CA HIS A 15 6.69 29.41 28.06
C HIS A 15 6.48 29.43 26.54
N LEU A 16 5.41 30.08 26.07
CA LEU A 16 5.14 30.25 24.65
C LEU A 16 6.21 31.11 23.97
N ARG A 17 6.60 32.24 24.56
CA ARG A 17 7.70 33.08 24.02
C ARG A 17 9.00 32.29 23.92
N ARG A 18 9.34 31.52 24.96
CA ARG A 18 10.54 30.68 24.95
C ARG A 18 10.45 29.58 23.90
N ALA A 19 9.28 28.93 23.76
CA ALA A 19 9.07 27.90 22.76
C ALA A 19 9.18 28.47 21.34
N VAL A 20 8.53 29.60 21.05
CA VAL A 20 8.58 30.28 19.75
C VAL A 20 9.99 30.78 19.44
N ALA A 21 10.70 31.35 20.42
CA ALA A 21 12.08 31.79 20.24
C ALA A 21 13.06 30.63 20.04
N GLY A 22 12.71 29.42 20.49
CA GLY A 22 13.48 28.20 20.32
C GLY A 22 13.13 27.39 19.07
N LEU A 23 12.15 27.81 18.28
CA LEU A 23 11.83 27.12 17.03
C LEU A 23 12.96 27.33 16.02
N PRO A 24 13.46 26.25 15.40
CA PRO A 24 14.40 26.40 14.31
C PRO A 24 13.73 27.13 13.14
N SER A 25 14.39 28.18 12.66
CA SER A 25 13.99 28.84 11.42
C SER A 25 14.32 27.91 10.25
N HIS A 26 13.34 27.15 9.81
CA HIS A 26 13.44 26.37 8.58
C HIS A 26 12.85 27.20 7.45
N GLU A 27 13.73 27.73 6.60
CA GLU A 27 13.33 28.26 5.30
C GLU A 27 13.46 27.13 4.28
N PRO A 28 12.40 26.81 3.52
CA PRO A 28 12.50 25.81 2.46
C PRO A 28 13.55 26.25 1.44
N GLU A 29 14.18 25.28 0.81
CA GLU A 29 15.17 25.53 -0.24
C GLU A 29 14.52 26.33 -1.39
N ALA A 30 15.24 27.31 -1.95
CA ALA A 30 14.70 28.15 -3.03
C ALA A 30 14.22 27.33 -4.25
N ALA A 31 14.84 26.18 -4.50
CA ALA A 31 14.42 25.24 -5.54
C ALA A 31 13.01 24.69 -5.31
N THR A 32 12.58 24.51 -4.05
CA THR A 32 11.23 24.07 -3.71
C THR A 32 10.19 25.09 -4.16
N TRP A 33 10.43 26.38 -3.97
CA TRP A 33 9.53 27.43 -4.43
C TRP A 33 9.42 27.49 -5.95
N LEU A 34 10.54 27.33 -6.66
CA LEU A 34 10.54 27.27 -8.11
C LEU A 34 9.76 26.05 -8.63
N HIS A 35 9.89 24.90 -7.97
CA HIS A 35 9.13 23.70 -8.30
C HIS A 35 7.62 23.91 -8.09
N ILE A 36 7.22 24.48 -6.96
CA ILE A 36 5.81 24.79 -6.68
C ILE A 36 5.25 25.76 -7.73
N ALA A 37 5.99 26.81 -8.08
CA ALA A 37 5.57 27.76 -9.11
C ALA A 37 5.37 27.08 -10.46
N ALA A 38 6.32 26.23 -10.88
CA ALA A 38 6.22 25.48 -12.14
C ALA A 38 5.03 24.52 -12.15
N GLN A 39 4.72 23.87 -11.02
CA GLN A 39 3.55 23.00 -10.91
C GLN A 39 2.25 23.80 -11.06
N LEU A 40 2.14 24.95 -10.38
CA LEU A 40 0.95 25.81 -10.48
C LEU A 40 0.75 26.35 -11.90
N ASP A 41 1.83 26.73 -12.59
CA ASP A 41 1.77 27.17 -13.98
C ASP A 41 1.29 26.04 -14.92
N ALA A 42 1.75 24.81 -14.69
CA ALA A 42 1.30 23.64 -15.46
C ALA A 42 -0.19 23.33 -15.22
N GLU A 43 -0.65 23.38 -13.97
CA GLU A 43 -2.06 23.20 -13.62
C GLU A 43 -2.94 24.29 -14.27
N ALA A 44 -2.48 25.54 -14.28
CA ALA A 44 -3.17 26.64 -14.95
C ALA A 44 -3.24 26.44 -16.47
N ALA A 45 -2.16 25.95 -17.09
CA ALA A 45 -2.14 25.63 -18.52
C ALA A 45 -3.12 24.49 -18.87
N ILE A 46 -3.19 23.45 -18.04
CA ILE A 46 -4.15 22.34 -18.22
C ILE A 46 -5.59 22.86 -18.09
N ALA A 47 -5.88 23.66 -17.05
CA ALA A 47 -7.21 24.23 -16.85
C ALA A 47 -7.67 25.09 -18.03
N GLN A 48 -6.74 25.80 -18.68
CA GLN A 48 -7.00 26.58 -19.90
C GLN A 48 -7.18 25.69 -21.14
N ALA A 49 -6.47 24.57 -21.23
CA ALA A 49 -6.53 23.66 -22.38
C ALA A 49 -7.81 22.81 -22.39
N ILE A 50 -8.30 22.36 -21.22
CA ILE A 50 -9.50 21.50 -21.10
C ILE A 50 -10.71 22.00 -21.93
N PRO A 51 -11.14 23.27 -21.84
CA PRO A 51 -12.29 23.75 -22.62
C PRO A 51 -12.02 23.83 -24.14
N THR A 52 -10.76 23.79 -24.57
CA THR A 52 -10.38 23.80 -25.99
C THR A 52 -10.26 22.40 -26.59
N LEU A 53 -10.36 21.34 -25.78
CA LEU A 53 -10.27 19.98 -26.27
C LEU A 53 -11.51 19.65 -27.13
N PRO A 54 -11.31 19.03 -28.30
CA PRO A 54 -12.44 18.58 -29.11
C PRO A 54 -13.21 17.49 -28.36
N ALA A 55 -14.54 17.60 -28.40
CA ALA A 55 -15.42 16.52 -27.96
C ALA A 55 -15.41 15.41 -29.02
N HIS A 56 -14.43 14.53 -28.96
CA HIS A 56 -14.43 13.30 -29.74
C HIS A 56 -15.14 12.21 -28.94
N GLU A 57 -16.40 11.97 -29.29
CA GLU A 57 -17.10 10.77 -28.85
C GLU A 57 -16.73 9.62 -29.80
N PRO A 58 -16.40 8.42 -29.30
CA PRO A 58 -16.12 7.29 -30.17
C PRO A 58 -17.38 6.90 -30.94
N ASP A 59 -17.22 6.41 -32.16
CA ASP A 59 -18.34 5.97 -33.00
C ASP A 59 -19.22 4.94 -32.27
N ASP A 60 -20.52 5.21 -32.18
CA ASP A 60 -21.51 4.33 -31.54
C ASP A 60 -21.46 2.92 -32.13
N ALA A 61 -21.16 2.79 -33.42
CA ALA A 61 -21.03 1.49 -34.06
C ALA A 61 -19.84 0.69 -33.50
N LEU A 62 -18.74 1.35 -33.14
CA LEU A 62 -17.57 0.72 -32.53
C LEU A 62 -17.87 0.28 -31.10
N TRP A 63 -18.56 1.11 -30.31
CA TRP A 63 -18.99 0.72 -28.96
C TRP A 63 -19.96 -0.45 -28.97
N ASN A 64 -20.92 -0.45 -29.89
CA ASN A 64 -21.88 -1.54 -30.05
C ASN A 64 -21.18 -2.84 -30.48
N ALA A 65 -20.15 -2.76 -31.34
CA ALA A 65 -19.36 -3.93 -31.74
C ALA A 65 -18.50 -4.52 -30.60
N ILE A 66 -17.99 -3.67 -29.70
CA ILE A 66 -17.29 -4.14 -28.49
C ILE A 66 -18.29 -4.82 -27.54
N THR A 67 -19.43 -4.19 -27.29
CA THR A 67 -20.47 -4.70 -26.39
C THR A 67 -21.01 -6.03 -26.91
N SER A 68 -21.29 -6.15 -28.21
CA SER A 68 -21.78 -7.40 -28.80
C SER A 68 -20.76 -8.54 -28.67
N ARG A 69 -19.45 -8.26 -28.75
CA ARG A 69 -18.40 -9.26 -28.57
C ARG A 69 -18.28 -9.73 -27.12
N LEU A 70 -18.52 -8.85 -26.16
CA LEU A 70 -18.54 -9.18 -24.75
C LEU A 70 -19.77 -10.03 -24.42
N ASP A 71 -20.95 -9.65 -24.91
CA ASP A 71 -22.19 -10.40 -24.70
C ASP A 71 -22.16 -11.78 -25.37
N GLU A 72 -21.53 -11.89 -26.54
CA GLU A 72 -21.35 -13.17 -27.25
C GLU A 72 -20.35 -14.09 -26.54
N ALA A 73 -19.39 -13.53 -25.80
CA ALA A 73 -18.51 -14.29 -24.91
C ALA A 73 -19.21 -14.75 -23.62
N GLU A 74 -20.38 -14.19 -23.30
CA GLU A 74 -21.14 -14.44 -22.06
C GLU A 74 -22.40 -15.33 -22.28
N ALA A 75 -22.61 -15.83 -23.50
CA ALA A 75 -23.65 -16.83 -23.80
C ALA A 75 -23.46 -18.12 -22.98
N PRO A 76 -24.56 -18.80 -22.59
CA PRO A 76 -24.64 -19.55 -21.34
C PRO A 76 -23.60 -20.65 -21.30
N ALA A 77 -23.00 -20.83 -20.12
CA ALA A 77 -22.14 -21.93 -19.74
C ALA A 77 -22.74 -23.28 -20.21
N ALA A 78 -22.52 -23.62 -21.47
CA ALA A 78 -22.67 -24.95 -22.01
C ALA A 78 -21.69 -25.76 -21.18
N ALA A 79 -22.25 -26.56 -20.27
CA ALA A 79 -21.55 -27.31 -19.25
C ALA A 79 -20.17 -27.70 -19.78
N VAL A 80 -19.13 -27.05 -19.23
CA VAL A 80 -17.75 -27.41 -19.54
C VAL A 80 -17.61 -28.83 -19.05
N VAL A 81 -17.86 -29.79 -19.92
CA VAL A 81 -17.59 -31.20 -19.68
C VAL A 81 -16.08 -31.27 -19.67
N PHE A 82 -15.50 -31.10 -18.48
CA PHE A 82 -14.12 -31.45 -18.24
C PHE A 82 -14.00 -32.95 -18.54
N ARG A 83 -13.62 -33.27 -19.78
CA ARG A 83 -13.16 -34.61 -20.12
C ARG A 83 -11.74 -34.69 -19.57
N PRO A 84 -11.47 -35.49 -18.52
CA PRO A 84 -10.10 -35.72 -18.09
C PRO A 84 -9.39 -36.45 -19.24
N LEU A 85 -8.61 -35.70 -20.02
CA LEU A 85 -7.87 -36.21 -21.19
C LEU A 85 -6.69 -37.13 -20.81
N TRP A 86 -6.50 -37.39 -19.52
CA TRP A 86 -5.38 -38.18 -19.03
C TRP A 86 -5.92 -39.35 -18.20
N PRO A 87 -5.80 -40.60 -18.69
CA PRO A 87 -6.04 -41.76 -17.84
C PRO A 87 -5.07 -41.66 -16.66
N THR A 88 -5.60 -41.67 -15.44
CA THR A 88 -4.84 -41.69 -14.19
C THR A 88 -4.13 -43.03 -14.06
N ASN A 89 -3.10 -43.22 -14.88
CA ASN A 89 -2.23 -44.36 -14.84
C ASN A 89 -1.14 -44.03 -13.81
N VAL A 90 -1.43 -44.36 -12.55
CA VAL A 90 -0.59 -44.10 -11.36
C VAL A 90 0.86 -44.59 -11.57
N TRP A 91 1.04 -45.59 -12.43
CA TRP A 91 2.34 -46.12 -12.85
C TRP A 91 3.24 -45.10 -13.58
N ARG A 92 2.66 -44.16 -14.33
CA ARG A 92 3.43 -43.07 -14.99
C ARG A 92 3.92 -42.03 -13.97
N ARG A 93 3.19 -41.81 -12.87
CA ARG A 93 3.61 -40.89 -11.80
C ARG A 93 4.81 -41.45 -11.03
N VAL A 94 4.84 -42.75 -10.73
CA VAL A 94 6.00 -43.40 -10.08
C VAL A 94 7.23 -43.39 -10.98
N ALA A 95 7.07 -43.64 -12.29
CA ALA A 95 8.18 -43.57 -13.24
C ALA A 95 8.76 -42.14 -13.40
N SER A 96 7.91 -41.11 -13.34
CA SER A 96 8.37 -39.72 -13.46
C SER A 96 9.21 -39.24 -12.28
N ILE A 97 8.89 -39.68 -11.05
CA ILE A 97 9.66 -39.30 -9.85
C ILE A 97 11.07 -39.91 -9.89
N ALA A 98 11.19 -41.17 -10.29
CA ALA A 98 12.49 -41.83 -10.42
C ALA A 98 13.38 -41.18 -11.50
N ALA A 99 12.79 -40.77 -12.63
CA ALA A 99 13.52 -40.10 -13.70
C ALA A 99 14.02 -38.71 -13.32
N VAL A 100 13.24 -37.94 -12.55
CA VAL A 100 13.67 -36.61 -12.06
C VAL A 100 14.81 -36.71 -11.06
N ILE A 101 14.77 -37.71 -10.16
CA ILE A 101 15.85 -37.94 -9.20
C ILE A 101 17.15 -38.37 -9.91
N LEU A 102 17.06 -39.26 -10.91
CA LEU A 102 18.21 -39.68 -11.72
C LEU A 102 18.77 -38.54 -12.57
N LEU A 103 17.92 -37.66 -13.12
CA LEU A 103 18.36 -36.47 -13.84
C LEU A 103 19.04 -35.47 -12.92
N LEU A 104 18.51 -35.23 -11.72
CA LEU A 104 19.14 -34.32 -10.75
C LEU A 104 20.50 -34.86 -10.26
N LEU A 105 20.60 -36.16 -9.98
CA LEU A 105 21.87 -36.78 -9.61
C LEU A 105 22.88 -36.80 -10.77
N GLY A 106 22.41 -37.11 -11.99
CA GLY A 106 23.26 -37.10 -13.19
C GLY A 106 23.76 -35.71 -13.55
N VAL A 107 22.90 -34.68 -13.49
CA VAL A 107 23.26 -33.29 -13.76
C VAL A 107 24.16 -32.71 -12.67
N TRP A 108 23.99 -33.15 -11.41
CA TRP A 108 24.88 -32.74 -10.33
C TRP A 108 26.29 -33.33 -10.49
N TRP A 109 26.39 -34.57 -10.96
CA TRP A 109 27.68 -35.22 -11.24
C TRP A 109 28.40 -34.69 -12.49
N LEU A 110 27.66 -34.21 -13.49
CA LEU A 110 28.23 -33.71 -14.74
C LEU A 110 28.59 -32.22 -14.74
N ARG A 111 28.47 -31.49 -13.61
CA ARG A 111 28.83 -30.07 -13.57
C ARG A 111 30.31 -29.84 -13.23
N PRO A 112 31.18 -29.52 -14.19
CA PRO A 112 32.48 -28.90 -13.89
C PRO A 112 32.24 -27.49 -13.30
N ILE A 113 32.85 -27.24 -12.14
CA ILE A 113 32.80 -25.95 -11.45
C ILE A 113 33.82 -25.02 -12.11
N ALA A 114 33.40 -24.19 -13.08
CA ALA A 114 34.15 -23.01 -13.56
C ALA A 114 33.26 -22.09 -14.43
N PRO A 115 33.64 -20.84 -14.70
CA PRO A 115 32.82 -19.67 -14.42
C PRO A 115 32.05 -19.13 -15.63
N THR A 116 31.07 -18.30 -15.28
CA THR A 116 30.22 -17.47 -16.13
C THR A 116 30.96 -16.74 -17.26
N LYS A 117 30.55 -16.98 -18.52
CA LYS A 117 30.61 -15.99 -19.62
C LYS A 117 29.68 -16.35 -20.81
N ARG A 118 28.69 -15.47 -20.99
CA ARG A 118 28.00 -14.95 -22.20
C ARG A 118 27.37 -15.88 -23.28
N VAL A 119 26.04 -15.76 -23.36
CA VAL A 119 25.16 -15.38 -24.49
C VAL A 119 25.33 -16.03 -25.89
N ALA A 120 24.25 -16.70 -26.34
CA ALA A 120 23.76 -16.72 -27.73
C ALA A 120 22.22 -16.88 -27.68
N ALA A 121 21.46 -15.81 -27.93
CA ALA A 121 20.79 -15.47 -29.19
C ALA A 121 19.56 -16.35 -29.53
N VAL A 122 18.37 -15.88 -29.14
CA VAL A 122 17.05 -16.32 -29.63
C VAL A 122 16.30 -15.08 -30.10
N PRO A 123 15.73 -15.04 -31.32
CA PRO A 123 15.07 -13.85 -31.85
C PRO A 123 13.77 -13.62 -31.08
N HIS A 124 13.69 -12.48 -30.40
CA HIS A 124 12.46 -11.99 -29.79
C HIS A 124 12.03 -10.77 -30.60
N GLU A 125 10.79 -10.81 -31.06
CA GLU A 125 10.14 -9.70 -31.73
C GLU A 125 10.16 -8.48 -30.81
N THR A 126 10.76 -7.39 -31.30
CA THR A 126 10.86 -6.13 -30.58
C THR A 126 9.54 -5.39 -30.69
N VAL A 127 8.66 -5.58 -29.71
CA VAL A 127 7.57 -4.63 -29.46
C VAL A 127 8.21 -3.38 -28.85
N THR A 128 8.24 -2.29 -29.62
CA THR A 128 8.67 -0.99 -29.11
C THR A 128 7.55 -0.39 -28.27
N PHE A 129 7.69 -0.48 -26.95
CA PHE A 129 6.88 0.26 -25.99
C PHE A 129 7.60 1.58 -25.70
N SER A 130 6.96 2.73 -25.96
CA SER A 130 7.46 4.02 -25.48
C SER A 130 6.92 4.22 -24.07
N GLU A 131 7.66 3.74 -23.08
CA GLU A 131 7.45 4.14 -21.70
C GLU A 131 8.21 5.45 -21.48
N GLU A 132 7.48 6.52 -21.20
CA GLU A 132 8.07 7.76 -20.71
C GLU A 132 8.48 7.52 -19.25
N GLU A 133 9.75 7.16 -19.02
CA GLU A 133 10.35 7.19 -17.68
C GLU A 133 10.42 8.64 -17.22
N VAL A 134 9.34 9.10 -16.60
CA VAL A 134 9.41 10.23 -15.67
C VAL A 134 10.38 9.79 -14.59
N ALA A 135 11.56 10.40 -14.56
CA ALA A 135 12.57 10.16 -13.53
C ALA A 135 11.87 10.20 -12.17
N ALA A 136 11.73 9.04 -11.55
CA ALA A 136 11.11 8.91 -10.24
C ALA A 136 11.79 9.95 -9.33
N PRO A 137 11.03 10.88 -8.72
CA PRO A 137 11.61 11.79 -7.76
C PRO A 137 12.08 10.94 -6.59
N PHE A 138 13.39 10.70 -6.57
CA PHE A 138 14.12 9.88 -5.61
C PHE A 138 13.74 8.40 -5.63
N PRO A 139 14.66 7.47 -5.29
CA PRO A 139 14.19 6.19 -4.76
C PRO A 139 13.35 6.55 -3.55
N ALA A 140 12.03 6.33 -3.65
CA ALA A 140 11.19 6.22 -2.48
C ALA A 140 11.77 5.04 -1.69
N VAL A 141 12.77 5.34 -0.86
CA VAL A 141 13.23 4.46 0.20
C VAL A 141 11.96 4.28 0.99
N TRP A 142 11.35 3.12 0.80
CA TRP A 142 10.22 2.71 1.57
C TRP A 142 10.78 2.48 2.97
N VAL A 143 10.80 3.56 3.76
CA VAL A 143 11.01 3.48 5.19
C VAL A 143 9.74 2.81 5.66
N ALA A 144 9.76 1.47 5.71
CA ALA A 144 8.78 0.72 6.47
C ALA A 144 8.69 1.44 7.82
N PRO A 145 7.54 2.02 8.18
CA PRO A 145 7.46 2.74 9.44
C PRO A 145 7.82 1.72 10.50
N ALA A 146 8.95 1.97 11.18
CA ALA A 146 9.34 1.20 12.33
C ALA A 146 8.14 1.23 13.28
N SER A 147 7.87 0.10 13.94
CA SER A 147 6.81 -0.05 14.93
C SER A 147 6.65 1.25 15.73
N ASP A 148 5.49 1.90 15.60
CA ASP A 148 5.23 3.19 16.22
C ASP A 148 5.33 3.04 17.74
N PRO A 149 6.38 3.60 18.38
CA PRO A 149 6.62 3.42 19.80
C PRO A 149 5.49 4.02 20.64
N LEU A 150 4.85 5.09 20.15
CA LEU A 150 3.75 5.75 20.85
C LEU A 150 2.50 4.87 20.85
N ALA A 151 2.26 4.16 19.75
CA ALA A 151 1.13 3.24 19.64
C ALA A 151 1.32 1.99 20.51
N GLN A 152 2.56 1.58 20.79
CA GLN A 152 2.85 0.53 21.76
C GLN A 152 2.63 1.03 23.20
N GLU A 153 3.12 2.22 23.53
CA GLU A 153 2.95 2.84 24.85
C GLU A 153 1.47 2.98 25.24
N GLY A 154 0.61 3.38 24.31
CA GLY A 154 -0.84 3.46 24.54
C GLY A 154 -1.49 2.12 24.89
N LYS A 155 -1.03 1.01 24.28
CA LYS A 155 -1.54 -0.32 24.60
C LYS A 155 -1.07 -0.80 25.95
N ASP A 156 0.21 -0.61 26.25
CA ASP A 156 0.79 -0.97 27.53
C ASP A 156 0.10 -0.18 28.67
N PHE A 157 -0.26 1.08 28.44
CA PHE A 157 -1.07 1.88 29.35
C PHE A 157 -2.45 1.28 29.61
N ILE A 158 -3.15 0.87 28.54
CA ILE A 158 -4.48 0.24 28.63
C ILE A 158 -4.38 -1.08 29.39
N ASP A 159 -3.40 -1.93 29.08
CA ASP A 159 -3.19 -3.23 29.75
C ASP A 159 -2.86 -3.09 31.24
N ALA A 160 -2.01 -2.11 31.58
CA ALA A 160 -1.69 -1.79 32.96
C ALA A 160 -2.93 -1.34 33.75
N HIS A 161 -3.77 -0.50 33.14
CA HIS A 161 -5.01 -0.03 33.77
C HIS A 161 -6.08 -1.12 33.89
N CYS A 162 -6.17 -2.05 32.93
CA CYS A 162 -7.07 -3.20 33.05
C CYS A 162 -6.68 -4.16 34.17
N THR A 163 -5.41 -4.18 34.57
CA THR A 163 -4.95 -4.96 35.72
C THR A 163 -5.37 -4.32 37.05
N SER A 164 -5.47 -2.99 37.11
CA SER A 164 -5.89 -2.26 38.31
C SER A 164 -7.41 -2.05 38.42
N LEU A 165 -8.13 -1.91 37.30
CA LEU A 165 -9.57 -1.63 37.23
C LEU A 165 -10.30 -2.67 36.36
N PRO A 166 -10.45 -3.92 36.85
CA PRO A 166 -10.99 -5.02 36.04
C PRO A 166 -12.48 -4.87 35.68
N THR A 167 -13.24 -4.03 36.40
CA THR A 167 -14.68 -3.85 36.16
C THR A 167 -14.96 -3.06 34.88
N VAL A 168 -14.16 -2.04 34.57
CA VAL A 168 -14.30 -1.23 33.36
C VAL A 168 -13.92 -2.05 32.13
N CYS A 169 -12.85 -2.83 32.21
CA CYS A 169 -12.37 -3.66 31.10
C CYS A 169 -13.25 -4.90 30.81
N GLN A 170 -14.20 -5.23 31.68
CA GLN A 170 -15.20 -6.29 31.45
C GLN A 170 -16.48 -5.77 30.79
N SER A 171 -16.64 -4.45 30.65
CA SER A 171 -17.79 -3.88 29.95
C SER A 171 -17.83 -4.35 28.49
N ASP A 172 -19.04 -4.51 27.95
CA ASP A 172 -19.23 -4.95 26.57
C ASP A 172 -18.61 -3.97 25.58
N GLU A 173 -18.82 -2.68 25.79
CA GLU A 173 -18.27 -1.59 24.98
C GLU A 173 -16.73 -1.62 24.93
N PHE A 174 -16.07 -1.74 26.10
CA PHE A 174 -14.61 -1.82 26.14
C PHE A 174 -14.08 -3.07 25.43
N ARG A 175 -14.72 -4.23 25.61
CA ARG A 175 -14.30 -5.47 24.95
C ARG A 175 -14.48 -5.42 23.44
N GLU A 176 -15.54 -4.79 22.97
CA GLU A 176 -15.77 -4.57 21.54
C GLU A 176 -14.69 -3.67 20.94
N LEU A 177 -14.43 -2.50 21.55
CA LEU A 177 -13.36 -1.59 21.13
C LEU A 177 -11.97 -2.26 21.17
N ARG A 178 -11.69 -3.07 22.19
CA ARG A 178 -10.45 -3.85 22.30
C ARG A 178 -10.33 -4.88 21.16
N ALA A 179 -11.43 -5.54 20.80
CA ALA A 179 -11.45 -6.49 19.70
C ALA A 179 -11.23 -5.78 18.35
N GLN A 180 -11.92 -4.67 18.10
CA GLN A 180 -11.72 -3.85 16.90
C GLN A 180 -10.27 -3.35 16.78
N LEU A 181 -9.67 -2.89 17.90
CA LEU A 181 -8.27 -2.48 17.91
C LEU A 181 -7.34 -3.63 17.50
N SER A 182 -7.57 -4.84 18.02
CA SER A 182 -6.76 -6.01 17.67
C SER A 182 -6.91 -6.43 16.21
N GLU A 183 -8.11 -6.27 15.63
CA GLU A 183 -8.36 -6.55 14.22
C GLU A 183 -7.61 -5.57 13.30
N VAL A 184 -7.65 -4.27 13.62
CA VAL A 184 -6.95 -3.24 12.85
C VAL A 184 -5.44 -3.48 12.85
N GLU A 185 -4.89 -3.93 13.97
CA GLU A 185 -3.46 -4.24 14.07
C GLU A 185 -3.06 -5.47 13.28
N GLU A 186 -3.95 -6.46 13.20
CA GLU A 186 -3.74 -7.61 12.33
C GLU A 186 -3.70 -7.18 10.86
N GLN A 187 -4.64 -6.33 10.46
CA GLN A 187 -4.70 -5.76 9.12
C GLN A 187 -3.45 -4.92 8.81
N GLU A 188 -2.97 -4.10 9.74
CA GLU A 188 -1.70 -3.36 9.58
C GLU A 188 -0.52 -4.31 9.38
N ARG A 189 -0.46 -5.40 10.15
CA ARG A 189 0.62 -6.39 10.06
C ARG A 189 0.62 -7.10 8.71
N GLN A 190 -0.56 -7.48 8.23
CA GLN A 190 -0.73 -8.08 6.91
C GLN A 190 -0.35 -7.10 5.79
N LEU A 191 -0.78 -5.85 5.88
CA LEU A 191 -0.45 -4.81 4.91
C LEU A 191 1.06 -4.56 4.83
N ARG A 192 1.77 -4.60 5.98
CA ARG A 192 3.24 -4.49 6.01
C ARG A 192 3.91 -5.67 5.31
N GLN A 193 3.39 -6.89 5.47
CA GLN A 193 3.92 -8.07 4.77
C GLN A 193 3.69 -7.98 3.27
N ASP A 194 2.50 -7.57 2.85
CA ASP A 194 2.17 -7.38 1.44
C ASP A 194 3.07 -6.31 0.82
N ALA A 195 3.30 -5.21 1.52
CA ALA A 195 4.14 -4.16 1.01
C ALA A 195 5.64 -4.51 1.02
N GLN A 196 6.12 -5.38 1.92
CA GLN A 196 7.45 -6.01 1.79
C GLN A 196 7.56 -6.89 0.54
N ARG A 197 6.46 -7.54 0.13
CA ARG A 197 6.42 -8.46 -1.02
C ARG A 197 6.27 -7.74 -2.37
N PHE A 198 5.46 -6.69 -2.41
CA PHE A 198 5.04 -6.02 -3.64
C PHE A 198 5.67 -4.62 -3.83
N GLY A 199 6.38 -4.10 -2.82
CA GLY A 199 6.97 -2.75 -2.86
C GLY A 199 5.94 -1.64 -2.64
N ALA A 200 6.39 -0.39 -2.78
CA ALA A 200 5.62 0.82 -2.47
C ALA A 200 4.51 1.10 -3.50
N SER A 201 3.41 0.34 -3.46
CA SER A 201 2.24 0.68 -4.26
C SER A 201 1.47 1.86 -3.64
N PRO A 202 0.99 2.83 -4.43
CA PRO A 202 0.26 3.98 -3.91
C PRO A 202 -1.07 3.59 -3.25
N ALA A 203 -1.64 2.43 -3.60
CA ALA A 203 -2.83 1.89 -2.95
C ALA A 203 -2.53 1.42 -1.51
N LEU A 204 -1.40 0.73 -1.28
CA LEU A 204 -0.99 0.25 0.04
C LEU A 204 -0.71 1.40 1.01
N VAL A 205 -0.09 2.49 0.53
CA VAL A 205 0.16 3.68 1.37
C VAL A 205 -1.15 4.33 1.81
N ARG A 206 -2.15 4.46 0.92
CA ARG A 206 -3.45 5.03 1.28
C ARG A 206 -4.17 4.19 2.33
N GLN A 207 -4.17 2.87 2.16
CA GLN A 207 -4.79 1.95 3.11
C GLN A 207 -4.07 1.98 4.47
N GLN A 208 -2.75 2.13 4.46
CA GLN A 208 -1.97 2.26 5.69
C GLN A 208 -2.36 3.49 6.52
N VAL A 209 -2.51 4.65 5.87
CA VAL A 209 -2.92 5.90 6.55
C VAL A 209 -4.32 5.78 7.15
N GLN A 210 -5.24 5.07 6.49
CA GLN A 210 -6.57 4.83 7.03
C GLN A 210 -6.52 3.96 8.29
N LEU A 211 -5.75 2.86 8.25
CA LEU A 211 -5.61 1.96 9.40
C LEU A 211 -4.93 2.64 10.60
N THR A 212 -3.90 3.45 10.38
CA THR A 212 -3.21 4.16 11.47
C THR A 212 -4.13 5.20 12.13
N THR A 213 -4.95 5.90 11.33
CA THR A 213 -5.93 6.85 11.84
C THR A 213 -7.00 6.13 12.67
N LEU A 214 -7.55 5.02 12.16
CA LEU A 214 -8.54 4.22 12.87
C LEU A 214 -7.98 3.69 14.19
N ARG A 215 -6.75 3.17 14.18
CA ARG A 215 -6.05 2.71 15.39
C ARG A 215 -5.93 3.79 16.44
N ALA A 216 -5.54 5.01 16.05
CA ALA A 216 -5.41 6.15 16.97
C ALA A 216 -6.76 6.58 17.57
N THR A 217 -7.85 6.49 16.81
CA THR A 217 -9.20 6.77 17.30
C THR A 217 -9.64 5.74 18.33
N LEU A 218 -9.48 4.45 18.02
CA LEU A 218 -9.86 3.35 18.93
C LEU A 218 -9.06 3.38 20.24
N THR A 219 -7.75 3.64 20.18
CA THR A 219 -6.93 3.78 21.40
C THR A 219 -7.35 4.97 22.24
N ARG A 220 -7.69 6.10 21.62
CA ARG A 220 -8.23 7.27 22.32
C ARG A 220 -9.53 6.95 23.04
N GLU A 221 -10.47 6.29 22.38
CA GLU A 221 -11.76 5.91 22.98
C GLU A 221 -11.58 4.94 24.15
N LEU A 222 -10.71 3.93 24.01
CA LEU A 222 -10.36 3.02 25.10
C LEU A 222 -9.76 3.74 26.30
N VAL A 223 -8.84 4.69 26.07
CA VAL A 223 -8.26 5.50 27.15
C VAL A 223 -9.31 6.40 27.80
N GLN A 224 -10.25 6.94 27.04
CA GLN A 224 -11.31 7.79 27.57
C GLN A 224 -12.25 7.00 28.50
N LEU A 225 -12.60 5.75 28.14
CA LEU A 225 -13.39 4.85 28.98
C LEU A 225 -12.66 4.45 30.27
N LEU A 226 -11.33 4.45 30.28
CA LEU A 226 -10.53 4.12 31.47
C LEU A 226 -10.42 5.28 32.46
N ILE A 227 -10.61 6.52 32.00
CA ILE A 227 -10.46 7.74 32.81
C ILE A 227 -11.83 8.28 33.27
N SER A 228 -12.92 7.89 32.59
CA SER A 228 -14.31 8.21 32.96
C SER A 228 -14.80 7.38 34.15
#